data_AF-A0A660W5Q5-F1
#
_entry.id   AF-A0A660W5Q5-F1
#
_cell.length_a   1.000
_cell.length_b   1.000
_cell.length_c   1.000
_cell.angle_alpha   90.00
_cell.angle_beta   90.00
_cell.angle_gamma   90.00
#
_symmetry.space_group_name_H-M   'P 1'
#
loop_
_entity.id
_entity.type
_entity.pdbx_description
1 polymer ?
#
loop_
_entity_poly.entity_id
_entity_poly.type
_entity_poly.pdbx_seq_one_letter_code
_entity_poly.pdbx_strand_id
1 'polypeptide(L)'
;MPYSELRRAHIAAMEAGMSTASIDSSDGNEFMPGTYFIYKTDEGRFGKFMVENYEPDENHCLIIRWVTYNADGSVYSSGDRLVIRVSWYCDLDEGLETSSVGGIGSGIYSYLRHVGLTLIA
;
A
#
# COMPACT_ATOMS: atom_id res chain seq x y z
N MET A 1 7.77 -15.44 -5.02
CA MET A 1 6.75 -15.96 -4.07
C MET A 1 5.41 -15.36 -4.49
N PRO A 2 4.32 -16.13 -4.57
CA PRO A 2 3.05 -15.58 -5.02
C PRO A 2 2.42 -14.68 -3.94
N TYR A 3 1.68 -13.66 -4.38
CA TYR A 3 1.02 -12.70 -3.48
C TYR A 3 0.16 -13.39 -2.41
N SER A 4 -0.59 -14.45 -2.76
CA SER A 4 -1.47 -15.18 -1.83
C SER A 4 -0.73 -15.82 -0.66
N GLU A 5 0.52 -16.22 -0.84
CA GLU A 5 1.33 -16.90 0.18
C GLU A 5 2.17 -15.92 1.02
N LEU A 6 2.23 -14.65 0.64
CA LEU A 6 2.98 -13.64 1.37
C LEU A 6 2.29 -13.33 2.71
N ARG A 7 2.86 -13.79 3.82
CA ARG A 7 2.35 -13.61 5.18
C ARG A 7 3.19 -12.60 5.95
N ARG A 8 2.69 -12.14 7.10
CA ARG A 8 3.38 -11.22 8.01
C ARG A 8 4.85 -11.56 8.24
N ALA A 9 5.16 -12.84 8.50
CA ALA A 9 6.53 -13.26 8.78
C ALA A 9 7.50 -13.03 7.59
N HIS A 10 7.03 -13.29 6.36
CA HIS A 10 7.82 -13.04 5.16
C HIS A 10 8.07 -11.54 4.97
N ILE A 11 7.03 -10.72 5.16
CA ILE A 11 7.10 -9.27 5.01
C ILE A 11 8.03 -8.66 6.06
N ALA A 12 7.92 -9.09 7.32
CA ALA A 12 8.78 -8.61 8.40
C ALA A 12 10.27 -8.94 8.15
N ALA A 13 10.57 -10.10 7.55
CA ALA A 13 11.94 -10.45 7.18
C ALA A 13 12.53 -9.53 6.10
N MET A 14 11.69 -8.82 5.35
CA MET A 14 12.08 -7.90 4.28
C MET A 14 12.14 -6.44 4.76
N GLU A 15 11.80 -6.15 6.02
CA GLU A 15 11.72 -4.79 6.57
C GLU A 15 13.02 -3.99 6.36
N ALA A 16 14.19 -4.62 6.54
CA ALA A 16 15.47 -3.96 6.35
C ALA A 16 15.73 -3.50 4.90
N GLY A 17 15.02 -4.07 3.93
CA GLY A 17 15.07 -3.71 2.51
C GLY A 17 13.96 -2.75 2.08
N MET A 18 13.11 -2.28 2.99
CA MET A 18 12.02 -1.35 2.70
C MET A 18 12.54 0.07 2.48
N SER A 19 12.08 0.70 1.40
CA SER A 19 12.34 2.10 1.10
C SER A 19 11.38 2.97 1.89
N THR A 20 11.88 4.10 2.42
CA THR A 20 11.05 5.15 3.01
C THR A 20 10.67 6.24 2.02
N ALA A 21 11.09 6.12 0.75
CA ALA A 21 10.77 7.07 -0.29
C ALA A 21 9.27 7.01 -0.69
N SER A 22 8.73 8.12 -1.20
CA SER A 22 7.45 8.08 -1.93
C SER A 22 7.57 7.17 -3.14
N ILE A 23 6.55 6.36 -3.39
CA ILE A 23 6.45 5.61 -4.64
C ILE A 23 5.62 6.34 -5.68
N ASP A 24 6.29 6.44 -6.82
CA ASP A 24 6.29 7.42 -7.87
C ASP A 24 5.49 7.06 -9.14
N SER A 25 4.19 7.27 -9.27
CA SER A 25 3.50 6.96 -10.54
C SER A 25 3.87 7.85 -11.73
N SER A 26 4.84 8.77 -11.62
CA SER A 26 5.22 9.64 -12.74
C SER A 26 5.78 8.86 -13.94
N ASP A 27 6.33 7.67 -13.70
CA ASP A 27 6.84 6.77 -14.75
C ASP A 27 5.83 5.67 -15.17
N GLY A 28 4.63 5.64 -14.55
CA GLY A 28 3.48 4.78 -14.89
C GLY A 28 3.66 3.26 -14.70
N ASN A 29 4.87 2.74 -14.76
CA ASN A 29 5.18 1.31 -14.72
C ASN A 29 5.02 0.69 -13.32
N GLU A 30 5.15 1.49 -12.27
CA GLU A 30 5.12 0.99 -10.89
C GLU A 30 3.73 0.48 -10.48
N PHE A 31 2.67 0.99 -11.11
CA PHE A 31 1.29 0.66 -10.76
C PHE A 31 0.56 -0.16 -11.82
N MET A 32 1.26 -0.96 -12.62
CA MET A 32 0.59 -1.89 -13.53
C MET A 32 -0.25 -2.92 -12.74
N PRO A 33 -1.45 -3.28 -13.22
CA PRO A 33 -2.26 -4.33 -12.61
C PRO A 33 -1.48 -5.65 -12.44
N GLY A 34 -1.59 -6.26 -11.27
CA GLY A 34 -0.84 -7.45 -10.87
C GLY A 34 0.48 -7.16 -10.16
N THR A 35 1.00 -5.93 -10.22
CA THR A 35 2.11 -5.51 -9.35
C THR A 35 1.64 -5.52 -7.90
N TYR A 36 2.50 -5.99 -6.99
CA TYR A 36 2.21 -5.98 -5.57
C TYR A 36 3.36 -5.41 -4.77
N PHE A 37 2.99 -4.88 -3.62
CA PHE A 37 3.89 -4.20 -2.71
C PHE A 37 3.69 -4.72 -1.29
N ILE A 38 4.72 -4.56 -0.49
CA ILE A 38 4.71 -4.81 0.95
C ILE A 38 4.90 -3.52 1.70
N TYR A 39 4.37 -3.45 2.92
CA TYR A 39 4.38 -2.22 3.69
C TYR A 39 4.40 -2.45 5.20
N LYS A 40 4.83 -1.42 5.95
CA LYS A 40 4.72 -1.31 7.42
C LYS A 40 4.09 0.02 7.86
N THR A 41 2.94 -0.03 8.54
CA THR A 41 2.21 1.15 9.01
C THR A 41 2.89 1.82 10.22
N ASP A 42 2.46 3.04 10.56
CA ASP A 42 2.99 3.80 11.70
C ASP A 42 2.65 3.13 13.05
N GLU A 43 1.57 2.35 13.10
CA GLU A 43 1.16 1.47 14.19
C GLU A 43 2.03 0.20 14.28
N GLY A 44 2.97 0.02 13.35
CA GLY A 44 3.89 -1.11 13.30
C GLY A 44 3.30 -2.39 12.73
N ARG A 45 2.14 -2.31 12.07
CA ARG A 45 1.54 -3.46 11.38
C ARG A 45 2.17 -3.65 10.02
N PHE A 46 2.33 -4.90 9.61
CA PHE A 46 2.81 -5.23 8.27
C PHE A 46 1.65 -5.59 7.38
N GLY A 47 1.74 -5.23 6.12
CA GLY A 47 0.74 -5.61 5.14
C GLY A 47 1.29 -5.71 3.73
N LYS A 48 0.37 -6.02 2.83
CA LYS A 48 0.63 -6.14 1.40
C LYS A 48 -0.56 -5.61 0.62
N PHE A 49 -0.32 -5.05 -0.55
CA PHE A 49 -1.39 -4.75 -1.48
C PHE A 49 -0.98 -5.16 -2.90
N MET A 50 -1.99 -5.39 -3.73
CA MET A 50 -1.82 -5.65 -5.15
C MET A 50 -2.65 -4.65 -5.92
N VAL A 51 -2.08 -4.11 -6.99
CA VAL A 51 -2.81 -3.25 -7.91
C VAL A 51 -3.78 -4.10 -8.71
N GLU A 52 -5.06 -3.79 -8.60
CA GLU A 52 -6.13 -4.40 -9.38
C GLU A 52 -6.38 -3.61 -10.67
N ASN A 53 -6.29 -2.29 -10.58
CA ASN A 53 -6.43 -1.39 -11.72
C ASN A 53 -5.69 -0.07 -11.49
N TYR A 54 -5.26 0.58 -12.56
CA TYR A 54 -4.65 1.90 -12.51
C TYR A 54 -5.15 2.75 -13.68
N GLU A 55 -5.79 3.87 -13.37
CA GLU A 55 -6.47 4.74 -14.35
C GLU A 55 -5.91 6.18 -14.22
N PRO A 56 -4.69 6.44 -14.74
CA PRO A 56 -4.05 7.74 -14.66
C PRO A 56 -4.78 8.84 -15.44
N ASP A 57 -5.44 8.49 -16.53
CA ASP A 57 -5.95 9.45 -17.52
C ASP A 57 -7.45 9.72 -17.39
N GLU A 58 -8.25 8.70 -17.09
CA GLU A 58 -9.72 8.80 -17.08
C GLU A 58 -10.28 9.21 -15.72
N ASN A 59 -10.01 8.40 -14.70
CA ASN A 59 -10.60 8.57 -13.36
C ASN A 59 -9.58 9.04 -12.32
N HIS A 60 -8.31 9.19 -12.72
CA HIS A 60 -7.19 9.59 -11.87
C HIS A 60 -7.17 8.80 -10.55
N CYS A 61 -7.19 7.47 -10.63
CA CYS A 61 -7.25 6.63 -9.44
C CYS A 61 -6.43 5.33 -9.56
N LEU A 62 -6.07 4.81 -8.40
CA LEU A 62 -5.48 3.50 -8.20
C LEU A 62 -6.50 2.62 -7.48
N ILE A 63 -6.73 1.41 -7.99
CA ILE A 63 -7.61 0.43 -7.35
C ILE A 63 -6.75 -0.73 -6.84
N ILE A 64 -6.85 -1.01 -5.54
CA ILE A 64 -6.05 -2.06 -4.90
C ILE A 64 -6.92 -3.05 -4.12
N ARG A 65 -6.35 -4.23 -3.93
CA ARG A 65 -6.70 -5.13 -2.83
C ARG A 65 -5.57 -5.17 -1.82
N TRP A 66 -5.90 -5.22 -0.53
CA TRP A 66 -4.90 -5.14 0.53
C TRP A 66 -5.21 -6.12 1.68
N VAL A 67 -4.16 -6.43 2.43
CA VAL A 67 -4.24 -7.19 3.67
C VAL A 67 -3.22 -6.61 4.65
N THR A 68 -3.69 -6.25 5.84
CA THR A 68 -2.88 -5.82 6.98
C THR A 68 -2.95 -6.89 8.06
N TYR A 69 -1.81 -7.16 8.70
CA TYR A 69 -1.68 -8.23 9.69
C TYR A 69 -1.40 -7.68 11.08
N ASN A 70 -1.95 -8.35 12.09
CA ASN A 70 -1.56 -8.20 13.48
C ASN A 70 -0.13 -8.74 13.72
N ALA A 71 0.43 -8.42 14.88
CA ALA A 71 1.75 -8.90 15.30
C ALA A 71 1.84 -10.44 15.36
N ASP A 72 0.74 -11.12 15.70
CA ASP A 72 0.63 -12.58 15.74
C ASP A 72 0.46 -13.23 14.33
N GLY A 73 0.35 -12.41 13.29
CA GLY A 73 0.18 -12.86 11.91
C GLY A 73 -1.26 -13.14 11.49
N SER A 74 -2.24 -12.96 12.37
CA SER A 74 -3.66 -12.92 12.00
C SER A 74 -3.96 -11.70 11.13
N VAL A 75 -5.03 -11.76 10.32
CA VAL A 75 -5.48 -10.60 9.53
C VAL A 75 -6.09 -9.57 10.47
N TYR A 76 -5.58 -8.35 10.45
CA TYR A 76 -6.15 -7.20 11.14
C TYR A 76 -7.27 -6.60 10.31
N SER A 77 -6.97 -6.27 9.05
CA SER A 77 -7.91 -5.73 8.08
C SER A 77 -7.56 -6.20 6.68
N SER A 78 -8.55 -6.19 5.79
CA SER A 78 -8.36 -6.52 4.39
C SER A 78 -9.56 -6.05 3.59
N GLY A 79 -9.35 -5.86 2.30
CA GLY A 79 -10.44 -5.68 1.36
C GLY A 79 -9.96 -5.75 -0.09
N ASP A 80 -10.93 -5.62 -0.98
CA ASP A 80 -10.74 -5.52 -2.42
C ASP A 80 -11.29 -4.20 -2.94
N ARG A 81 -10.87 -3.82 -4.14
CA ARG A 81 -11.42 -2.68 -4.89
C ARG A 81 -11.36 -1.34 -4.14
N LEU A 82 -10.40 -1.15 -3.24
CA LEU A 82 -10.17 0.14 -2.60
C LEU A 82 -9.66 1.13 -3.62
N VAL A 83 -10.44 2.18 -3.83
CA VAL A 83 -10.11 3.27 -4.74
C VAL A 83 -9.31 4.31 -3.98
N ILE A 84 -8.17 4.68 -4.53
CA ILE A 84 -7.29 5.74 -4.04
C ILE A 84 -7.21 6.78 -5.14
N ARG A 85 -7.89 7.92 -4.96
CA ARG A 85 -7.87 9.01 -5.94
C ARG A 85 -6.55 9.77 -5.90
N VAL A 86 -6.17 10.36 -7.04
CA VAL A 86 -5.04 11.28 -7.12
C VAL A 86 -5.24 12.43 -6.12
N SER A 87 -4.15 12.74 -5.40
CA SER A 87 -4.12 13.73 -4.31
C SER A 87 -4.90 13.37 -3.05
N TRP A 88 -5.41 12.14 -2.91
CA TRP A 88 -6.01 11.62 -1.68
C TRP A 88 -5.03 10.72 -0.94
N TYR A 89 -5.24 10.61 0.37
CA TYR A 89 -4.50 9.72 1.26
C TYR A 89 -5.27 8.43 1.46
N CYS A 90 -4.57 7.33 1.71
CA CYS A 90 -5.16 6.05 2.07
C CYS A 90 -4.56 5.56 3.38
N ASP A 91 -5.42 5.33 4.37
CA ASP A 91 -5.08 4.54 5.54
C ASP A 91 -5.15 3.06 5.16
N LEU A 92 -4.02 2.35 5.14
CA LEU A 92 -3.96 0.92 4.84
C LEU A 92 -4.22 0.03 6.06
N ASP A 93 -4.21 0.60 7.27
CA ASP A 93 -4.64 -0.10 8.47
C ASP A 93 -6.16 -0.26 8.48
N GLU A 94 -6.91 0.77 8.10
CA GLU A 94 -8.38 0.73 8.06
C GLU A 94 -8.97 0.53 6.65
N GLY A 95 -8.19 0.78 5.60
CA GLY A 95 -8.65 0.71 4.21
C GLY A 95 -9.54 1.88 3.80
N LEU A 96 -9.21 3.09 4.26
CA LEU A 96 -10.05 4.28 4.09
C LEU A 96 -9.30 5.37 3.32
N GLU A 97 -9.94 5.94 2.30
CA GLU A 97 -9.43 7.15 1.64
C GLU A 97 -9.83 8.42 2.42
N THR A 98 -8.95 9.42 2.47
CA THR A 98 -9.23 10.74 3.05
C THR A 98 -8.64 11.86 2.20
N SER A 99 -9.40 12.95 2.04
CA SER A 99 -8.95 14.17 1.36
C SER A 99 -8.28 15.18 2.31
N SER A 100 -8.22 14.86 3.60
CA SER A 100 -7.68 15.74 4.65
C SER A 100 -6.36 15.20 5.18
N VAL A 101 -5.36 16.08 5.30
CA VAL A 101 -4.05 15.80 5.92
C VAL A 101 -4.16 15.64 7.45
N GLY A 102 -5.35 15.31 7.97
CA GLY A 102 -5.77 15.56 9.36
C GLY A 102 -5.96 14.34 10.26
N GLY A 103 -5.57 13.15 9.82
CA GLY A 103 -5.32 12.00 10.70
C GLY A 103 -3.80 11.79 10.77
N ILE A 104 -3.25 11.83 11.97
CA ILE A 104 -1.84 11.47 12.26
C ILE A 104 -1.43 10.22 11.47
N GLY A 105 -0.30 10.31 10.75
CA GLY A 105 0.13 9.26 9.81
C GLY A 105 0.72 9.78 8.48
N SER A 106 1.23 11.01 8.47
CA SER A 106 2.42 11.42 7.73
C SER A 106 2.32 11.43 6.17
N GLY A 107 2.47 12.64 5.61
CA GLY A 107 2.01 12.99 4.29
C GLY A 107 2.74 12.40 3.07
N ILE A 108 1.95 12.36 2.00
CA ILE A 108 2.35 12.20 0.61
C ILE A 108 1.54 13.09 -0.31
N TYR A 109 2.27 13.77 -1.19
CA TYR A 109 1.72 14.25 -2.44
C TYR A 109 1.54 13.03 -3.35
N SER A 110 0.28 12.68 -3.66
CA SER A 110 -0.14 11.72 -4.70
C SER A 110 0.48 10.31 -4.73
N TYR A 111 1.22 9.91 -3.69
CA TYR A 111 2.09 8.74 -3.73
C TYR A 111 2.01 7.98 -2.41
N LEU A 112 2.49 6.76 -2.25
CA LEU A 112 2.51 6.11 -0.93
C LEU A 112 3.74 6.64 -0.16
N ARG A 113 3.59 7.48 0.87
CA ARG A 113 4.65 7.80 1.87
C ARG A 113 4.19 7.31 3.24
N HIS A 114 5.16 7.01 4.09
CA HIS A 114 4.96 6.47 5.43
C HIS A 114 4.39 5.06 5.49
N VAL A 115 4.86 4.27 4.54
CA VAL A 115 4.83 2.83 4.70
C VAL A 115 6.07 2.35 3.99
N GLY A 116 7.04 1.80 4.73
CA GLY A 116 8.27 1.29 4.12
C GLY A 116 7.89 0.34 2.98
N LEU A 117 8.10 0.73 1.73
CA LEU A 117 7.71 -0.07 0.56
C LEU A 117 8.97 -0.62 -0.11
N THR A 118 8.99 -1.92 -0.35
CA THR A 118 9.93 -2.54 -1.30
C THR A 118 9.13 -3.04 -2.50
N LEU A 119 9.57 -2.67 -3.70
CA LEU A 119 9.18 -3.34 -4.92
C LEU A 119 9.85 -4.73 -4.94
N ILE A 120 9.07 -5.79 -4.92
CA ILE A 120 9.59 -7.14 -5.19
C ILE A 120 9.14 -7.51 -6.60
N ALA A 121 10.02 -7.28 -7.56
CA ALA A 121 9.91 -7.82 -8.91
C ALA A 121 10.29 -9.32 -8.92
#